data_AF-A0A929CZB2-F1
#
_entry.id   AF-A0A929CZB2-F1
#
_cell.length_a   1.000
_cell.length_b   1.000
_cell.length_c   1.000
_cell.angle_alpha   90.00
_cell.angle_beta   90.00
_cell.angle_gamma   90.00
#
_symmetry.space_group_name_H-M   'P 1'
#
loop_
_entity.id
_entity.type
_entity.pdbx_description
1 polymer ?
#
loop_
_entity_poly.entity_id
_entity_poly.type
_entity_poly.pdbx_seq_one_letter_code
_entity_poly.pdbx_strand_id
1 'polypeptide(L)'
;MIEVYGDGAYNPGLDQGGWAAVVLENGQKRVFSGTARKTTSNRMELTAALEGILHTPQGTEMVVYTDSQYLFGTMTKAWQRRVNRDVWERLDEAVSKRKVRWEWIRGHPGNEFHKEAHNLATNLASQREMLHPVPSEQEERPLEVQMVDVGAKPVTERQAVAKGMVRMKPATLSRLKQGKMAKGDVLAVAQVAGIMAAKQTSQVIPLCHPLPIDEVKVEFKFREEGVEITAGVKSTAKTGVEMEALTAVAVAALTIYDMCKAVERGIIIEGIRLVRKSGGKSGTIVLE
;
A
#
# COMPACT_ATOMS: atom_id res chain seq x y z
N MET A 1 -27.95 10.08 25.45
CA MET A 1 -27.33 11.21 24.73
C MET A 1 -25.91 10.83 24.43
N ILE A 2 -25.47 10.91 23.17
CA ILE A 2 -24.12 10.52 22.76
C ILE A 2 -23.20 11.75 22.84
N GLU A 3 -21.97 11.58 23.30
CA GLU A 3 -20.96 12.64 23.26
C GLU A 3 -19.85 12.28 22.29
N VAL A 4 -19.43 13.25 21.48
CA VAL A 4 -18.36 13.10 20.49
C VAL A 4 -17.32 14.18 20.75
N TYR A 5 -16.07 13.80 20.97
CA TYR A 5 -14.94 14.71 21.15
C TYR A 5 -13.99 14.55 19.97
N GLY A 6 -13.87 15.56 19.12
CA GLY A 6 -13.05 15.50 17.90
C GLY A 6 -11.92 16.52 17.89
N ASP A 7 -10.76 16.12 17.36
CA ASP A 7 -9.56 16.97 17.20
C ASP A 7 -8.78 16.57 15.92
N GLY A 8 -8.10 17.54 15.29
CA GLY A 8 -7.33 17.37 14.07
C GLY A 8 -6.00 18.14 14.03
N ALA A 9 -4.90 17.38 13.89
CA ALA A 9 -3.55 17.93 13.77
C ALA A 9 -2.98 17.82 12.35
N TYR A 10 -2.06 18.70 12.00
CA TYR A 10 -1.30 18.64 10.74
C TYR A 10 0.16 19.01 10.97
N ASN A 11 1.06 18.17 10.46
CA ASN A 11 2.50 18.39 10.47
C ASN A 11 2.99 18.75 9.06
N PRO A 12 3.32 20.04 8.79
CA PRO A 12 3.83 20.47 7.49
C PRO A 12 5.18 19.84 7.14
N GLY A 13 5.99 19.50 8.14
CA GLY A 13 7.32 18.89 7.94
C GLY A 13 7.26 17.46 7.41
N LEU A 14 6.12 16.77 7.59
CA LEU A 14 5.89 15.40 7.11
C LEU A 14 4.83 15.30 6.00
N ASP A 15 4.18 16.41 5.64
CA ASP A 15 2.96 16.45 4.81
C ASP A 15 1.93 15.40 5.28
N GLN A 16 1.66 15.40 6.58
CA GLN A 16 0.81 14.40 7.22
C GLN A 16 -0.11 15.06 8.24
N GLY A 17 -1.41 14.78 8.12
CA GLY A 17 -2.41 15.10 9.12
C GLY A 17 -2.89 13.84 9.84
N GLY A 18 -3.32 14.05 11.08
CA GLY A 18 -3.96 13.05 11.92
C GLY A 18 -5.28 13.61 12.44
N TRP A 19 -6.30 12.78 12.52
CA TRP A 19 -7.59 13.12 13.12
C TRP A 19 -7.98 12.04 14.12
N ALA A 20 -8.75 12.42 15.14
CA ALA A 20 -9.29 11.48 16.11
C ALA A 20 -10.65 11.94 16.65
N ALA A 21 -11.51 10.98 16.96
CA ALA A 21 -12.81 11.18 17.57
C ALA A 21 -13.05 10.16 18.68
N VAL A 22 -13.36 10.64 19.88
CA VAL A 22 -13.81 9.81 21.01
C VAL A 22 -15.33 9.91 21.12
N VAL A 23 -16.01 8.78 21.01
CA VAL A 23 -17.48 8.66 21.08
C VAL A 23 -17.86 7.95 22.37
N LEU A 24 -18.69 8.60 23.19
CA LEU A 24 -19.26 8.05 24.42
C LEU A 24 -20.74 7.75 24.23
N GLU A 25 -21.11 6.48 24.40
CA GLU A 25 -22.49 6.02 24.28
C GLU A 25 -22.79 5.02 25.40
N ASN A 26 -23.77 5.33 26.26
CA ASN A 26 -24.20 4.46 27.36
C ASN A 26 -23.06 4.00 28.29
N GLY A 27 -22.09 4.88 28.57
CA GLY A 27 -20.91 4.56 29.38
C GLY A 27 -19.82 3.79 28.65
N GLN A 28 -20.02 3.44 27.38
CA GLN A 28 -19.00 2.81 26.54
C GLN A 28 -18.25 3.87 25.73
N LYS A 29 -16.93 3.81 25.80
CA LYS A 29 -16.02 4.65 25.01
C LYS A 29 -15.58 3.90 23.75
N ARG A 30 -15.72 4.54 22.59
CA ARG A 30 -15.16 4.10 21.31
C ARG A 30 -14.28 5.20 20.74
N VAL A 31 -13.12 4.84 20.20
CA VAL A 31 -12.16 5.80 19.65
C VAL A 31 -11.94 5.49 18.18
N PHE A 32 -12.03 6.51 17.34
CA PHE A 32 -11.81 6.44 15.90
C PHE A 32 -10.71 7.41 15.53
N SER A 33 -9.83 7.04 14.60
CA SER A 33 -8.75 7.92 14.16
C SER A 33 -8.20 7.50 12.80
N GLY A 34 -7.43 8.38 12.20
CA GLY A 34 -6.77 8.10 10.93
C GLY A 34 -5.79 9.19 10.50
N THR A 35 -5.08 8.92 9.41
CA THR A 35 -4.14 9.85 8.79
C THR A 35 -4.59 10.29 7.41
N ALA A 36 -4.12 11.45 6.96
CA ALA A 36 -4.29 11.92 5.59
C ALA A 36 -3.07 12.72 5.13
N ARG A 37 -2.67 12.56 3.86
CA ARG A 37 -1.64 13.41 3.21
C ARG A 37 -2.30 14.55 2.44
N LYS A 38 -1.52 15.58 2.05
CA LYS A 38 -2.02 16.74 1.29
C LYS A 38 -3.25 17.36 1.96
N THR A 39 -3.15 17.56 3.27
CA THR A 39 -4.26 17.98 4.14
C THR A 39 -3.88 19.23 4.92
N THR A 40 -4.79 19.72 5.76
CA THR A 40 -4.57 20.86 6.67
C THR A 40 -5.18 20.54 8.02
N SER A 41 -4.74 21.22 9.09
CA SER A 41 -5.34 21.05 10.43
C SER A 41 -6.86 21.28 10.40
N ASN A 42 -7.34 22.36 9.77
CA ASN A 42 -8.78 22.59 9.57
C ASN A 42 -9.51 21.44 8.88
N ARG A 43 -8.87 20.70 7.97
CA ARG A 43 -9.51 19.58 7.29
C ARG A 43 -9.59 18.37 8.22
N MET A 44 -8.57 18.15 9.03
CA MET A 44 -8.54 17.07 10.03
C MET A 44 -9.55 17.31 11.15
N GLU A 45 -9.75 18.56 11.57
CA GLU A 45 -10.81 18.94 12.52
C GLU A 45 -12.20 18.56 11.99
N LEU A 46 -12.48 18.90 10.73
CA LEU A 46 -13.75 18.56 10.08
C LEU A 46 -13.92 17.05 9.95
N THR A 47 -12.85 16.34 9.56
CA THR A 47 -12.87 14.88 9.44
C THR A 47 -13.12 14.21 10.79
N ALA A 48 -12.48 14.67 11.87
CA ALA A 48 -12.69 14.14 13.22
C ALA A 48 -14.16 14.23 13.63
N ALA A 49 -14.79 15.39 13.47
CA ALA A 49 -16.20 15.56 13.79
C ALA A 49 -17.10 14.71 12.88
N LEU A 50 -16.82 14.67 11.58
CA LEU A 50 -17.57 13.85 10.61
C LEU A 50 -17.53 12.36 10.99
N GLU A 51 -16.33 11.81 11.18
CA GLU A 51 -16.16 10.39 11.46
C GLU A 51 -16.72 10.03 12.84
N GLY A 52 -16.58 10.91 13.84
CA GLY A 52 -17.24 10.74 15.14
C GLY A 52 -18.76 10.63 15.01
N ILE A 53 -19.39 11.47 14.17
CA ILE A 53 -20.84 11.41 13.90
C ILE A 53 -21.22 10.16 13.10
N LEU A 54 -20.46 9.79 12.06
CA LEU A 54 -20.77 8.63 11.21
C LEU A 54 -20.82 7.31 11.97
N HIS A 55 -20.03 7.17 13.04
CA HIS A 55 -19.96 5.97 13.88
C HIS A 55 -21.03 5.89 14.99
N THR A 56 -22.04 6.77 14.93
CA THR A 56 -23.22 6.75 15.80
C THR A 56 -24.46 6.31 15.02
N PRO A 57 -25.46 5.67 15.65
CA PRO A 57 -26.72 5.34 14.98
C PRO A 57 -27.44 6.59 14.47
N GLN A 58 -28.15 6.48 13.33
CA GLN A 58 -29.02 7.55 12.85
C GLN A 58 -30.19 7.79 13.81
N GLY A 59 -30.77 8.99 13.79
CA GLY A 59 -31.88 9.39 14.67
C GLY A 59 -31.50 9.63 16.13
N THR A 60 -30.21 9.53 16.48
CA THR A 60 -29.73 9.78 17.85
C THR A 60 -29.54 11.26 18.14
N GLU A 61 -29.65 11.61 19.42
CA GLU A 61 -29.30 12.93 19.94
C GLU A 61 -27.87 12.91 20.52
N MET A 62 -27.06 13.87 20.08
CA MET A 62 -25.65 13.95 20.45
C MET A 62 -25.13 15.37 20.63
N VAL A 63 -24.00 15.45 21.33
CA VAL A 63 -23.21 16.67 21.50
C VAL A 63 -21.83 16.43 20.89
N VAL A 64 -21.42 17.32 19.99
CA VAL A 64 -20.08 17.32 19.40
C VAL A 64 -19.27 18.45 20.03
N TYR A 65 -18.20 18.07 20.71
CA TYR A 65 -17.22 18.94 21.32
C TYR A 65 -16.01 19.09 20.38
N THR A 66 -15.62 20.34 20.13
CA THR A 66 -14.46 20.69 19.29
C THR A 66 -13.83 21.98 19.80
N ASP A 67 -12.50 22.09 19.73
CA ASP A 67 -11.78 23.35 19.98
C ASP A 67 -11.57 24.17 18.70
N SER A 68 -11.87 23.61 17.53
CA SER A 68 -11.84 24.29 16.25
C SER A 68 -12.90 25.38 16.17
N GLN A 69 -12.45 26.63 16.30
CA GLN A 69 -13.31 27.81 16.14
C GLN A 69 -13.96 27.85 14.75
N TYR A 70 -13.25 27.40 13.72
CA TYR A 70 -13.78 27.38 12.36
C TYR A 70 -14.95 26.41 12.21
N LEU A 71 -14.80 25.18 12.71
CA LEU A 71 -15.88 24.19 12.69
C LEU A 71 -17.07 24.67 13.52
N PHE A 72 -16.84 25.04 14.77
CA PHE A 72 -17.90 25.51 15.66
C PHE A 72 -18.61 26.75 15.10
N GLY A 73 -17.86 27.76 14.65
CA GLY A 73 -18.43 28.99 14.09
C GLY A 73 -19.21 28.75 12.81
N THR A 74 -18.79 27.79 11.99
CA THR A 74 -19.55 27.40 10.79
C THR A 74 -20.86 26.70 11.16
N MET A 75 -20.85 25.80 12.14
CA MET A 75 -22.04 25.04 12.53
C MET A 75 -23.04 25.84 13.37
N THR A 76 -22.60 26.91 14.05
CA THR A 76 -23.45 27.65 15.00
C THR A 76 -23.67 29.12 14.65
N LYS A 77 -22.76 29.75 13.88
CA LYS A 77 -22.74 31.20 13.62
C LYS A 77 -22.78 31.55 12.13
N ALA A 78 -23.14 30.59 11.27
CA ALA A 78 -23.27 30.78 9.81
C ALA A 78 -22.00 31.34 9.13
N TRP A 79 -20.80 30.97 9.61
CA TRP A 79 -19.56 31.36 8.95
C TRP A 79 -19.45 30.76 7.54
N GLN A 80 -18.82 31.50 6.63
CA GLN A 80 -18.69 31.08 5.22
C GLN A 80 -17.71 29.90 5.06
N ARG A 81 -18.15 28.88 4.33
CA ARG A 81 -17.35 27.71 3.97
C ARG A 81 -16.59 27.95 2.67
N ARG A 82 -15.33 28.36 2.76
CA ARG A 82 -14.51 28.71 1.58
C ARG A 82 -13.79 27.51 0.95
N VAL A 83 -13.43 26.52 1.76
CA VAL A 83 -12.64 25.32 1.37
C VAL A 83 -13.21 24.05 2.03
N ASN A 84 -12.71 22.87 1.64
CA ASN A 84 -13.14 21.55 2.14
C ASN A 84 -14.61 21.20 1.85
N ARG A 85 -15.13 21.61 0.69
CA ARG A 85 -16.54 21.39 0.30
C ARG A 85 -16.95 19.91 0.40
N ASP A 86 -16.05 19.02 0.00
CA ASP A 86 -16.24 17.59 0.03
C ASP A 86 -16.45 17.03 1.45
N VAL A 87 -15.76 17.58 2.46
CA VAL A 87 -15.95 17.17 3.86
C VAL A 87 -17.22 17.81 4.43
N TRP A 88 -17.52 19.06 4.05
CA TRP A 88 -18.72 19.76 4.48
C TRP A 88 -20.01 19.09 3.98
N GLU A 89 -20.06 18.69 2.72
CA GLU A 89 -21.22 18.00 2.15
C GLU A 89 -21.54 16.71 2.90
N ARG A 90 -20.50 15.91 3.20
CA ARG A 90 -20.63 14.68 4.00
C ARG A 90 -21.05 14.98 5.44
N LEU A 91 -20.51 16.06 6.03
CA LEU A 91 -20.84 16.46 7.40
C LEU A 91 -22.30 16.94 7.50
N ASP A 92 -22.77 17.74 6.55
CA ASP A 92 -24.16 18.17 6.49
C ASP A 92 -25.10 16.97 6.34
N GLU A 93 -24.77 16.01 5.47
CA GLU A 93 -25.56 14.79 5.31
C GLU A 93 -25.60 13.99 6.63
N ALA A 94 -24.44 13.82 7.28
CA ALA A 94 -24.34 13.08 8.54
C ALA A 94 -25.13 13.77 9.67
N VAL A 95 -25.05 15.10 9.75
CA VAL A 95 -25.79 15.93 10.72
C VAL A 95 -27.28 15.90 10.43
N SER A 96 -27.72 15.95 9.17
CA SER A 96 -29.15 15.94 8.80
C SER A 96 -29.90 14.69 9.28
N LYS A 97 -29.18 13.59 9.49
CA LYS A 97 -29.71 12.30 9.93
C LYS A 97 -29.76 12.16 11.46
N ARG A 98 -29.35 13.19 12.22
CA ARG A 98 -29.17 13.17 13.69
C ARG A 98 -29.57 14.51 14.32
N LYS A 99 -29.80 14.51 15.63
CA LYS A 99 -29.98 15.77 16.38
C LYS A 99 -28.66 16.14 17.03
N VAL A 100 -27.89 17.01 16.36
CA VAL A 100 -26.53 17.36 16.77
C VAL A 100 -26.50 18.74 17.43
N ARG A 101 -26.04 18.80 18.69
CA ARG A 101 -25.64 20.04 19.36
C ARG A 101 -24.12 20.19 19.27
N TRP A 102 -23.65 21.42 19.06
CA TRP A 102 -22.23 21.72 18.98
C TRP A 102 -21.80 22.51 20.21
N GLU A 103 -20.70 22.10 20.82
CA GLU A 103 -20.13 22.77 21.98
C GLU A 103 -18.67 23.10 21.68
N TRP A 104 -18.33 24.38 21.81
CA TRP A 104 -16.95 24.80 21.70
C TRP A 104 -16.26 24.64 23.04
N ILE A 105 -15.12 23.99 23.01
CA ILE A 105 -14.27 23.85 24.18
C ILE A 105 -12.99 24.62 23.95
N ARG A 106 -12.63 25.45 24.92
CA ARG A 106 -11.35 26.15 24.92
C ARG A 106 -10.30 25.12 25.29
N GLY A 107 -9.35 24.81 24.42
CA GLY A 107 -8.33 23.74 24.52
C GLY A 107 -7.71 23.49 25.91
N HIS A 108 -8.50 22.98 26.84
CA HIS A 108 -8.20 22.82 28.25
C HIS A 108 -7.97 21.33 28.54
N PRO A 109 -6.93 20.99 29.31
CA PRO A 109 -6.53 19.61 29.60
C PRO A 109 -7.45 18.88 30.59
N GLY A 110 -8.63 19.43 30.92
CA GLY A 110 -9.51 18.92 31.97
C GLY A 110 -10.50 17.84 31.52
N ASN A 111 -10.87 17.80 30.24
CA ASN A 111 -11.68 16.71 29.70
C ASN A 111 -10.73 15.63 29.14
N GLU A 112 -10.71 14.47 29.80
CA GLU A 112 -9.82 13.37 29.45
C GLU A 112 -10.04 12.84 28.02
N PHE A 113 -11.29 12.87 27.53
CA PHE A 113 -11.65 12.38 26.20
C PHE A 113 -11.19 13.33 25.09
N HIS A 114 -11.28 14.64 25.32
CA HIS A 114 -10.67 15.60 24.39
C HIS A 114 -9.16 15.50 24.39
N LYS A 115 -8.53 15.37 25.57
CA LYS A 115 -7.08 15.19 25.67
C LYS A 115 -6.63 13.92 24.93
N GLU A 116 -7.41 12.85 25.01
CA GLU A 116 -7.19 11.61 24.27
C GLU A 116 -7.28 11.82 22.75
N ALA A 117 -8.34 12.49 22.26
CA ALA A 117 -8.46 12.85 20.84
C ALA A 117 -7.28 13.71 20.36
N HIS A 118 -6.93 14.75 21.11
CA HIS A 118 -5.81 15.65 20.82
C HIS A 118 -4.47 14.93 20.67
N ASN A 119 -4.15 14.10 21.68
CA ASN A 119 -2.90 13.35 21.68
C ASN A 119 -2.85 12.36 20.51
N LEU A 120 -3.96 11.68 20.22
CA LEU A 120 -4.02 10.71 19.13
C LEU A 120 -3.87 11.39 17.76
N ALA A 121 -4.58 12.50 17.53
CA ALA A 121 -4.46 13.28 16.30
C ALA A 121 -3.03 13.81 16.10
N THR A 122 -2.43 14.39 17.16
CA THR A 122 -1.06 14.93 17.13
C THR A 122 -0.01 13.85 16.89
N ASN A 123 -0.15 12.71 17.55
CA ASN A 123 0.72 11.56 17.34
C ASN A 123 0.63 11.07 15.90
N LEU A 124 -0.58 10.89 15.37
CA LEU A 124 -0.80 10.44 13.99
C LEU A 124 -0.25 11.44 12.95
N ALA A 125 -0.35 12.74 13.20
CA ALA A 125 0.24 13.77 12.34
C ALA A 125 1.78 13.78 12.39
N SER A 126 2.37 13.29 13.49
CA SER A 126 3.83 13.27 13.70
C SER A 126 4.45 11.89 13.46
N GLN A 127 3.63 10.88 13.17
CA GLN A 127 4.06 9.52 12.87
C GLN A 127 4.68 9.46 11.49
N ARG A 128 6.02 9.58 11.42
CA ARG A 128 6.77 9.12 10.25
C ARG A 128 6.27 7.71 9.92
N GLU A 129 5.84 7.49 8.66
CA GLU A 129 5.53 6.16 8.14
C GLU A 129 6.75 5.25 8.39
N MET A 130 6.76 4.57 9.53
CA MET A 130 7.43 3.30 9.66
C MET A 130 6.49 2.31 8.99
N LEU A 131 7.00 1.58 8.00
CA LEU A 131 6.35 0.43 7.40
C LEU A 131 5.70 -0.42 8.51
N HIS A 132 4.37 -0.39 8.57
CA HIS A 132 3.40 -1.19 9.36
C HIS A 132 3.84 -1.82 10.71
N PRO A 133 3.13 -1.53 11.83
CA PRO A 133 3.20 -2.36 13.03
C PRO A 133 2.33 -3.63 12.90
N VAL A 134 2.86 -4.75 13.37
CA VAL A 134 2.20 -6.07 13.55
C VAL A 134 1.43 -6.05 14.88
N PRO A 135 0.27 -6.75 15.03
CA PRO A 135 -0.53 -6.71 16.26
C PRO A 135 0.24 -7.19 17.50
N SER A 136 0.03 -6.49 18.62
CA SER A 136 0.64 -6.72 19.92
C SER A 136 0.04 -7.93 20.65
N GLU A 137 0.90 -8.92 20.93
CA GLU A 137 0.98 -9.83 22.09
C GLU A 137 1.65 -11.15 21.65
N GLN A 138 2.90 -11.05 21.21
CA GLN A 138 3.84 -12.17 21.26
C GLN A 138 5.17 -11.56 21.70
N GLU A 139 5.81 -12.18 22.69
CA GLU A 139 7.14 -11.84 23.20
C GLU A 139 8.04 -11.31 22.09
N GLU A 140 8.72 -10.19 22.35
CA GLU A 140 9.75 -9.62 21.46
C GLU A 140 10.85 -10.66 21.26
N ARG A 141 10.63 -11.57 20.32
CA ARG A 141 11.68 -12.41 19.76
C ARG A 141 12.63 -11.47 19.03
N PRO A 142 13.95 -11.60 19.24
CA PRO A 142 14.92 -10.87 18.44
C PRO A 142 14.57 -11.05 16.95
N LEU A 143 14.76 -10.01 16.13
CA LEU A 143 14.58 -10.04 14.68
C LEU A 143 15.63 -10.96 14.04
N GLU A 144 15.53 -12.26 14.34
CA GLU A 144 16.39 -13.29 13.82
C GLU A 144 15.98 -13.61 12.39
N VAL A 145 16.95 -13.50 11.49
CA VAL A 145 16.79 -13.85 10.09
C VAL A 145 16.67 -15.37 9.99
N GLN A 146 15.46 -15.86 9.75
CA GLN A 146 15.18 -17.30 9.66
C GLN A 146 14.39 -17.65 8.40
N MET A 147 14.79 -18.74 7.75
CA MET A 147 14.01 -19.36 6.69
C MET A 147 12.82 -20.09 7.31
N VAL A 148 11.62 -19.90 6.75
CA VAL A 148 10.40 -20.52 7.28
C VAL A 148 10.45 -22.03 7.14
N ASP A 149 10.21 -22.78 8.21
CA ASP A 149 10.06 -24.24 8.12
C ASP A 149 8.80 -24.62 7.32
N VAL A 150 9.00 -25.43 6.28
CA VAL A 150 7.93 -25.96 5.42
C VAL A 150 7.80 -27.47 5.53
N GLY A 151 8.53 -28.12 6.45
CA GLY A 151 8.62 -29.58 6.60
C GLY A 151 7.27 -30.27 6.69
N ALA A 152 6.35 -29.71 7.49
CA ALA A 152 5.00 -30.24 7.70
C ALA A 152 4.00 -29.90 6.58
N LYS A 153 4.35 -29.05 5.60
CA LYS A 153 3.47 -28.71 4.49
C LYS A 153 3.44 -29.84 3.46
N PRO A 154 2.27 -30.16 2.87
CA PRO A 154 2.18 -31.17 1.82
C PRO A 154 2.92 -30.71 0.55
N VAL A 155 3.45 -31.67 -0.19
CA VAL A 155 3.98 -31.45 -1.54
C VAL A 155 2.81 -31.37 -2.51
N THR A 156 2.75 -30.29 -3.30
CA THR A 156 1.68 -30.04 -4.28
C THR A 156 2.28 -29.41 -5.52
N GLU A 157 1.59 -29.48 -6.65
CA GLU A 157 1.92 -28.66 -7.81
C GLU A 157 1.82 -27.17 -7.47
N ARG A 158 2.78 -26.40 -7.96
CA ARG A 158 2.93 -24.95 -7.79
C ARG A 158 3.19 -24.33 -9.14
N GLN A 159 2.54 -23.21 -9.40
CA GLN A 159 2.81 -22.42 -10.58
C GLN A 159 2.84 -20.93 -10.22
N ALA A 160 3.74 -20.19 -10.84
CA ALA A 160 3.77 -18.74 -10.80
C ALA A 160 4.03 -18.17 -12.20
N VAL A 161 3.44 -17.02 -12.47
CA VAL A 161 3.67 -16.22 -13.68
C VAL A 161 3.98 -14.80 -13.26
N ALA A 162 5.09 -14.25 -13.75
CA ALA A 162 5.50 -12.87 -13.54
C ALA A 162 5.68 -12.15 -14.87
N LYS A 163 5.54 -10.82 -14.85
CA LYS A 163 5.78 -9.95 -16.00
C LYS A 163 6.67 -8.78 -15.64
N GLY A 164 7.32 -8.19 -16.64
CA GLY A 164 8.09 -6.95 -16.54
C GLY A 164 8.22 -6.26 -17.89
N MET A 165 8.67 -5.00 -17.89
CA MET A 165 8.87 -4.20 -19.10
C MET A 165 10.28 -3.66 -19.17
N VAL A 166 10.89 -3.71 -20.36
CA VAL A 166 12.15 -3.02 -20.67
C VAL A 166 11.85 -1.94 -21.69
N ARG A 167 11.77 -0.70 -21.22
CA ARG A 167 11.53 0.49 -22.04
C ARG A 167 12.81 0.99 -22.69
N MET A 168 12.70 1.37 -23.96
CA MET A 168 13.83 1.87 -24.76
C MET A 168 13.34 2.79 -25.87
N LYS A 169 14.24 3.56 -26.49
CA LYS A 169 13.89 4.41 -27.62
C LYS A 169 13.38 3.57 -28.81
N PRO A 170 12.45 4.12 -29.62
CA PRO A 170 11.96 3.45 -30.83
C PRO A 170 13.07 3.00 -31.79
N ALA A 171 14.15 3.78 -31.90
CA ALA A 171 15.32 3.43 -32.72
C ALA A 171 16.04 2.16 -32.22
N THR A 172 16.21 2.01 -30.90
CA THR A 172 16.80 0.82 -30.28
C THR A 172 15.90 -0.40 -30.46
N LEU A 173 14.60 -0.22 -30.21
CA LEU A 173 13.59 -1.26 -30.41
C LEU A 173 13.56 -1.75 -31.86
N SER A 174 13.66 -0.83 -32.84
CA SER A 174 13.72 -1.18 -34.26
C SER A 174 14.96 -2.01 -34.59
N ARG A 175 16.13 -1.68 -34.01
CA ARG A 175 17.36 -2.48 -34.21
C ARG A 175 17.22 -3.87 -33.61
N LEU A 176 16.61 -3.97 -32.43
CA LEU A 176 16.37 -5.23 -31.74
C LEU A 176 15.43 -6.14 -32.55
N LYS A 177 14.33 -5.60 -33.10
CA LYS A 177 13.41 -6.32 -34.01
C LYS A 177 14.09 -6.82 -35.28
N GLN A 178 15.07 -6.07 -35.79
CA GLN A 178 15.82 -6.44 -37.01
C GLN A 178 16.99 -7.39 -36.74
N GLY A 179 17.27 -7.75 -35.48
CA GLY A 179 18.42 -8.58 -35.12
C GLY A 179 19.78 -7.90 -35.36
N LYS A 180 19.82 -6.56 -35.51
CA LYS A 180 21.04 -5.80 -35.87
C LYS A 180 21.82 -5.32 -34.64
N MET A 181 21.87 -6.12 -33.59
CA MET A 181 22.59 -5.79 -32.37
C MET A 181 24.01 -6.34 -32.45
N ALA A 182 25.00 -5.53 -32.09
CA ALA A 182 26.42 -5.87 -32.25
C ALA A 182 26.85 -7.12 -31.45
N LYS A 183 26.11 -7.46 -30.40
CA LYS A 183 26.39 -8.60 -29.50
C LYS A 183 25.63 -9.88 -29.84
N GLY A 184 24.86 -9.92 -30.94
CA GLY A 184 24.07 -11.09 -31.35
C GLY A 184 22.61 -11.02 -30.93
N ASP A 185 21.95 -12.18 -30.85
CA ASP A 185 20.51 -12.28 -30.54
C ASP A 185 20.23 -11.97 -29.07
N VAL A 186 19.74 -10.76 -28.82
CA VAL A 186 19.46 -10.24 -27.49
C VAL A 186 18.39 -11.04 -26.77
N LEU A 187 17.30 -11.42 -27.47
CA LEU A 187 16.16 -12.08 -26.84
C LEU A 187 16.48 -13.55 -26.55
N ALA A 188 17.22 -14.23 -27.42
CA ALA A 188 17.70 -15.59 -27.15
C ALA A 188 18.62 -15.64 -25.91
N VAL A 189 19.58 -14.71 -25.82
CA VAL A 189 20.48 -14.64 -24.65
C VAL A 189 19.70 -14.29 -23.38
N ALA A 190 18.76 -13.34 -23.45
CA ALA A 190 17.89 -12.99 -22.32
C ALA A 190 16.98 -14.15 -21.89
N GLN A 191 16.53 -14.99 -22.84
CA GLN A 191 15.73 -16.18 -22.55
C GLN A 191 16.52 -17.17 -21.69
N VAL A 192 17.74 -17.51 -22.14
CA VAL A 192 18.62 -18.43 -21.42
C VAL A 192 18.97 -17.87 -20.05
N ALA A 193 19.28 -16.58 -19.96
CA ALA A 193 19.57 -15.91 -18.69
C ALA A 193 18.39 -15.99 -17.71
N GLY A 194 17.16 -15.74 -18.16
CA GLY A 194 15.96 -15.88 -17.33
C GLY A 194 15.73 -17.32 -16.86
N ILE A 195 15.95 -18.32 -17.73
CA ILE A 195 15.84 -19.74 -17.37
C ILE A 195 16.89 -20.14 -16.32
N MET A 196 18.13 -19.70 -16.49
CA MET A 196 19.21 -19.95 -15.53
C MET A 196 18.92 -19.27 -14.19
N ALA A 197 18.44 -18.03 -14.22
CA ALA A 197 18.12 -17.25 -13.03
C ALA A 197 17.02 -17.91 -12.19
N ALA A 198 15.94 -18.41 -12.81
CA ALA A 198 14.91 -19.17 -12.12
C ALA A 198 15.49 -20.33 -11.30
N LYS A 199 16.42 -21.10 -11.91
CA LYS A 199 17.06 -22.26 -11.26
C LYS A 199 18.03 -21.88 -10.14
N GLN A 200 18.51 -20.64 -10.11
CA GLN A 200 19.48 -20.13 -9.14
C GLN A 200 18.85 -19.18 -8.12
N THR A 201 17.52 -19.09 -8.06
CA THR A 201 16.80 -18.13 -7.20
C THR A 201 17.21 -18.24 -5.73
N SER A 202 17.32 -19.44 -5.18
CA SER A 202 17.72 -19.65 -3.78
C SER A 202 19.18 -19.30 -3.48
N GLN A 203 20.02 -19.11 -4.50
CA GLN A 203 21.40 -18.61 -4.33
C GLN A 203 21.46 -17.09 -4.25
N VAL A 204 20.42 -16.39 -4.72
CA VAL A 204 20.36 -14.92 -4.78
C VAL A 204 19.43 -14.36 -3.71
N ILE A 205 18.31 -15.03 -3.42
CA ILE A 205 17.33 -14.62 -2.40
C ILE A 205 17.56 -15.44 -1.12
N PRO A 206 18.14 -14.85 -0.04
CA PRO A 206 18.74 -15.62 1.06
C PRO A 206 17.81 -16.59 1.81
N LEU A 207 16.51 -16.30 1.85
CA LEU A 207 15.52 -17.09 2.60
C LEU A 207 14.58 -17.90 1.70
N CYS A 208 14.87 -17.99 0.40
CA CYS A 208 14.15 -18.91 -0.47
C CYS A 208 14.62 -20.33 -0.25
N HIS A 209 13.67 -21.26 -0.18
CA HIS A 209 13.98 -22.69 -0.20
C HIS A 209 14.57 -23.08 -1.56
N PRO A 210 15.53 -24.02 -1.61
CA PRO A 210 15.88 -24.66 -2.87
C PRO A 210 14.71 -25.55 -3.33
N LEU A 211 14.27 -25.38 -4.59
CA LEU A 211 13.11 -26.08 -5.15
C LEU A 211 13.47 -26.88 -6.40
N PRO A 212 12.91 -28.10 -6.59
CA PRO A 212 13.02 -28.83 -7.84
C PRO A 212 12.13 -28.16 -8.90
N ILE A 213 12.74 -27.53 -9.90
CA ILE A 213 11.99 -26.82 -10.96
C ILE A 213 11.62 -27.80 -12.08
N ASP A 214 10.31 -27.91 -12.34
CA ASP A 214 9.78 -28.83 -13.37
C ASP A 214 9.76 -28.17 -14.75
N GLU A 215 9.37 -26.89 -14.82
CA GLU A 215 9.30 -26.13 -16.07
C GLU A 215 9.61 -24.66 -15.83
N VAL A 216 10.39 -24.05 -16.73
CA VAL A 216 10.58 -22.59 -16.84
C VAL A 216 10.31 -22.18 -18.28
N LYS A 217 9.43 -21.19 -18.47
CA LYS A 217 9.18 -20.54 -19.76
C LYS A 217 9.44 -19.05 -19.62
N VAL A 218 10.20 -18.48 -20.55
CA VAL A 218 10.45 -17.04 -20.65
C VAL A 218 10.11 -16.61 -22.06
N GLU A 219 9.19 -15.66 -22.17
CA GLU A 219 8.61 -15.19 -23.43
C GLU A 219 8.73 -13.67 -23.54
N PHE A 220 8.90 -13.19 -24.76
CA PHE A 220 9.08 -11.77 -25.05
C PHE A 220 8.01 -11.29 -26.02
N LYS A 221 7.44 -10.12 -25.76
CA LYS A 221 6.50 -9.46 -26.66
C LYS A 221 6.91 -8.03 -26.89
N PHE A 222 7.07 -7.66 -28.16
CA PHE A 222 7.30 -6.29 -28.55
C PHE A 222 6.06 -5.43 -28.27
N ARG A 223 6.26 -4.33 -27.56
CA ARG A 223 5.28 -3.25 -27.33
C ARG A 223 5.79 -1.97 -27.99
N GLU A 224 4.95 -0.95 -28.10
CA GLU A 224 5.38 0.33 -28.69
C GLU A 224 6.52 0.97 -27.91
N GLU A 225 6.49 0.84 -26.58
CA GLU A 225 7.43 1.49 -25.68
C GLU A 225 8.62 0.60 -25.27
N GLY A 226 8.67 -0.66 -25.72
CA GLY A 226 9.73 -1.58 -25.31
C GLY A 226 9.44 -3.06 -25.52
N VAL A 227 10.07 -3.89 -24.67
CA VAL A 227 9.90 -5.35 -24.66
C VAL A 227 9.24 -5.77 -23.35
N GLU A 228 8.07 -6.37 -23.45
CA GLU A 228 7.41 -7.03 -22.32
C GLU A 228 7.99 -8.43 -22.16
N ILE A 229 8.32 -8.81 -20.94
CA ILE A 229 8.84 -10.11 -20.56
C ILE A 229 7.76 -10.81 -19.75
N THR A 230 7.46 -12.07 -20.07
CA THR A 230 6.62 -12.95 -19.24
C THR A 230 7.42 -14.19 -18.87
N ALA A 231 7.50 -14.52 -17.58
CA ALA A 231 8.11 -15.75 -17.11
C ALA A 231 7.10 -16.61 -16.34
N GLY A 232 6.98 -17.88 -16.72
CA GLY A 232 6.18 -18.89 -16.03
C GLY A 232 7.05 -19.98 -15.45
N VAL A 233 6.85 -20.33 -14.18
CA VAL A 233 7.60 -21.38 -13.47
C VAL A 233 6.62 -22.39 -12.87
N LYS A 234 6.96 -23.67 -12.97
CA LYS A 234 6.24 -24.78 -12.31
C LYS A 234 7.19 -25.61 -11.45
N SER A 235 6.68 -26.10 -10.33
CA SER A 235 7.39 -27.01 -9.43
C SER A 235 6.40 -27.85 -8.62
N THR A 236 6.79 -29.07 -8.27
CA THR A 236 6.10 -29.94 -7.34
C THR A 236 6.78 -29.88 -5.97
N ALA A 237 6.33 -28.97 -5.10
CA ALA A 237 7.03 -28.63 -3.87
C ALA A 237 6.12 -28.16 -2.71
N LYS A 238 6.74 -28.00 -1.52
CA LYS A 238 6.08 -27.60 -0.26
C LYS A 238 5.81 -26.09 -0.14
N THR A 239 6.44 -25.28 -0.98
CA THR A 239 6.27 -23.82 -1.05
C THR A 239 6.14 -23.38 -2.51
N GLY A 240 5.66 -22.15 -2.74
CA GLY A 240 5.43 -21.61 -4.07
C GLY A 240 6.71 -21.23 -4.82
N VAL A 241 6.54 -20.90 -6.10
CA VAL A 241 7.62 -20.54 -7.04
C VAL A 241 7.53 -19.08 -7.53
N GLU A 242 6.93 -18.20 -6.72
CA GLU A 242 6.77 -16.78 -7.05
C GLU A 242 8.12 -16.10 -7.28
N MET A 243 9.09 -16.42 -6.45
CA MET A 243 10.42 -15.79 -6.49
C MET A 243 11.21 -16.24 -7.72
N GLU A 244 11.04 -17.48 -8.17
CA GLU A 244 11.66 -18.00 -9.38
C GLU A 244 11.13 -17.29 -10.62
N ALA A 245 9.83 -17.06 -10.70
CA ALA A 245 9.22 -16.32 -11.81
C ALA A 245 9.68 -14.85 -11.83
N LEU A 246 9.68 -14.18 -10.67
CA LEU A 246 10.14 -12.79 -10.55
C LEU A 246 11.62 -12.63 -10.88
N THR A 247 12.46 -13.56 -10.40
CA THR A 247 13.91 -13.56 -10.64
C THR A 247 14.22 -13.81 -12.10
N ALA A 248 13.48 -14.71 -12.77
CA ALA A 248 13.60 -14.93 -14.21
C ALA A 248 13.33 -13.66 -15.04
N VAL A 249 12.25 -12.94 -14.72
CA VAL A 249 11.93 -11.65 -15.39
C VAL A 249 13.02 -10.62 -15.12
N ALA A 250 13.46 -10.48 -13.87
CA ALA A 250 14.45 -9.48 -13.49
C ALA A 250 15.78 -9.69 -14.21
N VAL A 251 16.29 -10.92 -14.23
CA VAL A 251 17.57 -11.22 -14.88
C VAL A 251 17.43 -11.14 -16.41
N ALA A 252 16.35 -11.62 -17.00
CA ALA A 252 16.11 -11.44 -18.44
C ALA A 252 16.10 -9.94 -18.84
N ALA A 253 15.48 -9.08 -18.02
CA ALA A 253 15.49 -7.64 -18.23
C ALA A 253 16.90 -7.03 -18.12
N LEU A 254 17.66 -7.42 -17.09
CA LEU A 254 19.06 -7.00 -16.92
C LEU A 254 19.93 -7.46 -18.09
N THR A 255 19.68 -8.63 -18.65
CA THR A 255 20.38 -9.13 -19.84
C THR A 255 20.04 -8.32 -21.08
N ILE A 256 18.75 -7.97 -21.30
CA ILE A 256 18.38 -7.07 -22.40
C ILE A 256 19.10 -5.73 -22.26
N TYR A 257 19.14 -5.17 -21.05
CA TYR A 257 19.89 -3.94 -20.77
C TYR A 257 21.38 -4.11 -21.11
N ASP A 258 22.05 -5.16 -20.62
CA ASP A 258 23.48 -5.39 -20.87
C ASP A 258 23.84 -5.48 -22.37
N MET A 259 22.95 -6.12 -23.12
CA MET A 259 23.08 -6.34 -24.55
C MET A 259 22.81 -5.06 -25.37
N CYS A 260 22.03 -4.13 -24.83
CA CYS A 260 21.63 -2.90 -25.51
C CYS A 260 22.37 -1.63 -25.03
N LYS A 261 23.01 -1.64 -23.85
CA LYS A 261 23.59 -0.44 -23.21
C LYS A 261 24.63 0.33 -24.03
N ALA A 262 25.25 -0.34 -25.01
CA ALA A 262 26.18 0.30 -25.92
C ALA A 262 25.48 1.20 -26.96
N VAL A 263 24.25 0.86 -27.33
CA VAL A 263 23.40 1.64 -28.25
C VAL A 263 22.62 2.70 -27.48
N GLU A 264 22.10 2.35 -26.32
CA GLU A 264 21.30 3.25 -25.49
C GLU A 264 21.54 3.00 -24.01
N ARG A 265 21.98 4.03 -23.29
CA ARG A 265 22.20 3.96 -21.83
C ARG A 265 20.96 4.30 -20.99
N GLY A 266 19.93 4.88 -21.61
CA GLY A 266 18.70 5.34 -20.93
C GLY A 266 17.58 4.29 -20.87
N ILE A 267 17.91 3.01 -21.02
CA ILE A 267 16.94 1.92 -20.94
C ILE A 267 16.40 1.82 -19.52
N ILE A 268 15.09 1.66 -19.37
CA ILE A 268 14.41 1.57 -18.07
C ILE A 268 13.82 0.16 -17.92
N ILE A 269 14.13 -0.50 -16.80
CA ILE A 269 13.49 -1.75 -16.38
C ILE A 269 12.42 -1.38 -15.36
N GLU A 270 11.17 -1.74 -15.62
CA GLU A 270 10.04 -1.38 -14.75
C GLU A 270 8.97 -2.46 -14.70
N GLY A 271 8.06 -2.31 -13.73
CA GLY A 271 6.82 -3.10 -13.67
C GLY A 271 7.04 -4.61 -13.46
N ILE A 272 8.18 -5.03 -12.91
CA ILE A 272 8.42 -6.43 -12.51
C ILE A 272 7.43 -6.79 -11.41
N ARG A 273 6.51 -7.70 -11.70
CA ARG A 273 5.40 -8.06 -10.80
C ARG A 273 4.91 -9.47 -11.03
N LEU A 274 4.28 -10.04 -10.01
CA LEU A 274 3.56 -11.30 -10.11
C LEU A 274 2.20 -11.05 -10.76
N VAL A 275 1.82 -11.90 -11.72
CA VAL A 275 0.55 -11.85 -12.45
C VAL A 275 -0.41 -12.91 -11.96
N ARG A 276 0.09 -14.13 -11.76
CA ARG A 276 -0.74 -15.26 -11.33
C ARG A 276 0.11 -16.23 -10.52
N LYS A 277 -0.49 -16.84 -9.51
CA LYS A 277 0.06 -18.04 -8.87
C LYS A 277 -1.03 -19.05 -8.55
N SER A 278 -0.67 -20.32 -8.48
CA SER A 278 -1.59 -21.39 -8.06
C SER A 278 -0.84 -22.46 -7.28
N GLY A 279 -1.57 -23.15 -6.40
CA GLY A 279 -1.08 -24.29 -5.62
C GLY A 279 -0.91 -24.00 -4.13
N GLY A 280 -0.92 -25.08 -3.34
CA GLY A 280 -0.94 -25.05 -1.87
C GLY A 280 -2.19 -24.40 -1.26
N LYS A 281 -2.09 -24.06 0.03
CA LYS A 281 -3.23 -23.64 0.86
C LYS A 281 -3.97 -22.41 0.33
N SER A 282 -3.25 -21.47 -0.30
CA SER A 282 -3.83 -20.22 -0.81
C SER A 282 -4.65 -20.40 -2.09
N GLY A 283 -4.62 -21.58 -2.73
CA GLY A 283 -5.30 -21.82 -3.99
C GLY A 283 -4.71 -20.98 -5.14
N THR A 284 -5.56 -20.57 -6.07
CA THR A 284 -5.17 -19.73 -7.22
C THR A 284 -5.40 -18.26 -6.90
N ILE A 285 -4.37 -17.43 -7.13
CA ILE A 285 -4.44 -15.98 -7.03
C ILE A 285 -4.11 -15.39 -8.40
N VAL A 286 -4.98 -14.51 -8.88
CA VAL A 286 -4.82 -13.75 -10.13
C VAL A 286 -4.73 -12.28 -9.74
N LEU A 287 -3.63 -11.63 -10.11
CA LEU A 287 -3.30 -10.24 -9.81
C LEU A 287 -3.43 -9.34 -11.05
N GLU A 288 -3.41 -9.95 -12.24
CA GLU A 288 -3.67 -9.35 -13.54
C GLU A 288 -4.41 -10.35 -14.43
#